data_AF-A0A368X7K5-F1
#
_entry.id   AF-A0A368X7K5-F1
#
_cell.length_a   1.000
_cell.length_b   1.000
_cell.length_c   1.000
_cell.angle_alpha   90.00
_cell.angle_beta   90.00
_cell.angle_gamma   90.00
#
_symmetry.space_group_name_H-M   'P 1'
#
loop_
_entity.id
_entity.type
_entity.pdbx_description
1 polymer ?
#
loop_
_entity_poly.entity_id
_entity_poly.type
_entity_poly.pdbx_seq_one_letter_code
_entity_poly.pdbx_strand_id
1 'polypeptide(L)'
;MSDVVPACGGTEPISVIKGRRWQYVYQPSSGRHGYLDVDNDLITWHRSFHPAFAPQFEGQSEPSMEVRMQEWREQDEVSLYW
;
A
#
# COMPACT_ATOMS: atom_id res chain seq x y z
N MET A 1 10.52 17.79 -6.86
CA MET A 1 10.67 17.47 -5.43
C MET A 1 9.65 16.41 -5.11
N SER A 2 10.07 15.24 -4.65
CA SER A 2 9.15 14.19 -4.18
C SER A 2 8.48 14.71 -2.90
N ASP A 3 7.18 14.98 -2.97
CA ASP A 3 6.37 15.58 -1.90
C ASP A 3 5.92 14.56 -0.85
N VAL A 4 6.72 13.52 -0.61
CA VAL A 4 6.37 12.47 0.34
C VAL A 4 6.63 12.96 1.76
N VAL A 5 5.61 12.85 2.61
CA VAL A 5 5.67 13.25 4.01
C VAL A 5 5.28 12.09 4.92
N PRO A 6 5.74 12.08 6.18
CA PRO A 6 5.18 11.18 7.18
C PRO A 6 3.66 11.35 7.26
N ALA A 7 2.94 10.23 7.24
CA ALA A 7 1.49 10.25 7.38
C ALA A 7 1.05 10.69 8.78
N CYS A 8 -0.24 10.98 8.96
CA CYS A 8 -0.84 11.40 10.23
C CYS A 8 -0.19 12.66 10.84
N GLY A 9 0.42 13.53 10.02
CA GLY A 9 1.14 14.71 10.49
C GLY A 9 2.45 14.39 11.21
N GLY A 10 3.02 13.20 11.00
CA GLY A 10 4.27 12.76 11.62
C GLY A 10 4.13 12.20 13.03
N THR A 11 2.91 11.92 13.48
CA THR A 11 2.67 11.27 14.78
C THR A 11 2.78 9.74 14.72
N GLU A 12 2.71 9.16 13.52
CA GLU A 12 2.91 7.73 13.30
C GLU A 12 4.36 7.34 13.59
N PRO A 13 4.60 6.44 14.58
CA PRO A 13 5.95 6.02 14.91
C PRO A 13 6.55 5.13 13.82
N ILE A 14 7.88 5.16 13.70
CA ILE A 14 8.61 4.18 12.89
C ILE A 14 8.44 2.79 13.53
N SER A 15 7.91 1.86 12.75
CA SER A 15 7.70 0.48 13.17
C SER A 15 8.89 -0.40 12.80
N VAL A 16 9.41 -1.18 13.75
CA VAL A 16 10.45 -2.18 13.48
C VAL A 16 9.79 -3.53 13.25
N ILE A 17 9.81 -4.02 12.02
CA ILE A 17 9.16 -5.28 11.62
C ILE A 17 10.17 -6.16 10.92
N LYS A 18 10.39 -7.36 11.45
CA LYS A 18 11.38 -8.34 10.95
C LYS A 18 12.79 -7.73 10.78
N GLY A 19 13.16 -6.80 11.67
CA GLY A 19 14.47 -6.14 11.65
C GLY A 19 14.61 -4.96 10.69
N ARG A 20 13.56 -4.60 9.94
CA ARG A 20 13.52 -3.41 9.05
C ARG A 20 12.67 -2.31 9.67
N ARG A 21 13.05 -1.05 9.43
CA ARG A 21 12.35 0.15 9.90
C ARG A 21 11.38 0.66 8.84
N TRP A 22 10.11 0.77 9.22
CA TRP A 22 9.03 1.18 8.32
C TRP A 22 8.39 2.47 8.81
N GLN A 23 8.28 3.46 7.94
CA GLN A 23 7.54 4.70 8.18
C GLN A 23 6.28 4.70 7.31
N TYR A 24 5.11 4.93 7.92
CA TYR A 24 3.91 5.19 7.14
C TYR A 24 3.98 6.60 6.55
N VAL A 25 3.72 6.72 5.25
CA VAL A 25 3.90 7.94 4.47
C VAL A 25 2.67 8.27 3.63
N TYR A 26 2.57 9.56 3.30
CA TYR A 26 1.51 10.13 2.49
C TYR A 26 2.13 11.02 1.40
N GLN A 27 1.58 10.95 0.19
CA GLN A 27 1.92 11.84 -0.92
C GLN A 27 0.73 12.79 -1.19
N PRO A 28 0.83 14.09 -0.82
CA PRO A 28 -0.25 15.06 -0.99
C PRO A 28 -0.70 15.25 -2.44
N SER A 29 0.23 15.28 -3.40
CA SER A 29 -0.09 15.51 -4.82
C SER A 29 -0.98 14.43 -5.42
N SER A 30 -0.86 13.19 -4.98
CA SER A 30 -1.62 12.04 -5.49
C SER A 30 -2.69 11.55 -4.52
N GLY A 31 -2.65 11.99 -3.26
CA GLY A 31 -3.48 11.47 -2.18
C GLY A 31 -3.13 10.03 -1.76
N ARG A 32 -1.98 9.49 -2.19
CA ARG A 32 -1.61 8.09 -1.95
C ARG A 32 -1.00 7.91 -0.57
N HIS A 33 -1.31 6.77 0.04
CA HIS A 33 -0.67 6.28 1.24
C HIS A 33 0.28 5.14 0.89
N GLY A 34 1.35 5.01 1.66
CA GLY A 34 2.34 3.95 1.46
C GLY A 34 3.18 3.70 2.69
N TYR A 35 4.06 2.71 2.59
CA TYR A 35 5.06 2.42 3.61
C TYR A 35 6.44 2.59 3.01
N LEU A 36 7.24 3.45 3.62
CA LEU A 36 8.66 3.65 3.32
C LEU A 36 9.47 2.68 4.17
N ASP A 37 10.26 1.83 3.51
CA ASP A 37 11.40 1.19 4.16
C ASP A 37 12.52 2.23 4.32
N VAL A 38 12.74 2.65 5.56
CA VAL A 38 13.72 3.67 5.93
C VAL A 38 15.16 3.17 5.71
N ASP A 39 15.37 1.86 5.75
CA ASP A 39 16.71 1.27 5.64
C ASP A 39 17.15 1.13 4.17
N ASN A 40 16.21 0.95 3.24
CA ASN A 40 16.51 0.72 1.81
C ASN A 40 16.00 1.83 0.88
N ASP A 41 15.37 2.87 1.40
CA ASP A 41 14.81 4.00 0.63
C ASP A 41 13.81 3.56 -0.44
N LEU A 42 12.95 2.59 -0.09
CA LEU A 42 11.96 2.00 -0.99
C LEU A 42 10.55 2.23 -0.44
N ILE A 43 9.68 2.82 -1.26
CA ILE A 43 8.28 3.03 -0.91
C ILE A 43 7.39 2.00 -1.61
N THR A 44 6.60 1.28 -0.82
CA THR A 44 5.50 0.45 -1.34
C THR A 44 4.19 1.22 -1.24
N TRP A 45 3.58 1.50 -2.40
CA TRP A 45 2.32 2.25 -2.53
C TRP A 45 1.08 1.36 -2.66
N HIS A 46 1.22 0.04 -2.53
CA HIS A 46 0.12 -0.90 -2.68
C HIS A 46 -0.85 -0.78 -1.51
N ARG A 47 -2.14 -0.52 -1.77
CA ARG A 47 -3.15 -0.23 -0.72
C ARG A 47 -3.35 -1.36 0.29
N SER A 48 -3.16 -2.61 -0.13
CA SER A 48 -3.27 -3.78 0.75
C SER A 48 -1.95 -4.16 1.43
N PHE A 49 -0.86 -3.44 1.16
CA PHE A 49 0.43 -3.75 1.79
C PHE A 49 0.43 -3.31 3.25
N HIS A 50 0.86 -4.22 4.12
CA HIS A 50 1.28 -3.92 5.48
C HIS A 50 2.50 -4.77 5.81
N PRO A 51 3.62 -4.20 6.27
CA PRO A 51 4.89 -4.93 6.45
C PRO A 51 4.78 -6.15 7.38
N ALA A 52 3.87 -6.11 8.37
CA ALA A 52 3.63 -7.23 9.27
C ALA A 52 2.58 -8.25 8.77
N PHE A 53 1.49 -7.80 8.14
CA PHE A 53 0.29 -8.62 7.91
C PHE A 53 0.10 -9.05 6.46
N ALA A 54 0.66 -8.30 5.52
CA ALA A 54 0.54 -8.56 4.10
C ALA A 54 1.85 -8.24 3.33
N PRO A 55 2.99 -8.84 3.73
CA PRO A 55 4.30 -8.55 3.14
C PRO A 55 4.41 -8.97 1.66
N GLN A 56 3.55 -9.88 1.18
CA GLN A 56 3.56 -10.34 -0.21
C GLN A 56 3.32 -9.21 -1.22
N PHE A 57 2.71 -8.09 -0.81
CA PHE A 57 2.44 -6.94 -1.68
C PHE A 57 3.61 -5.92 -1.74
N GLU A 58 4.75 -6.20 -1.10
CA GLU A 58 5.94 -5.35 -1.17
C GLU A 58 6.40 -5.18 -2.62
N GLY A 59 6.58 -3.92 -3.06
CA GLY A 59 7.00 -3.60 -4.42
C GLY A 59 6.00 -3.96 -5.53
N GLN A 60 4.83 -4.50 -5.20
CA GLN A 60 3.80 -4.79 -6.19
C GLN A 60 3.10 -3.52 -6.65
N SER A 61 2.83 -3.47 -7.96
CA SER A 61 1.91 -2.47 -8.51
C SER A 61 0.48 -2.90 -8.26
N GLU A 62 -0.38 -1.95 -7.92
CA GLU A 62 -1.82 -2.23 -7.87
C GLU A 62 -2.32 -2.58 -9.27
N PRO A 63 -3.22 -3.56 -9.41
CA PRO A 63 -3.88 -3.83 -10.67
C PRO A 63 -4.66 -2.60 -11.12
N SER A 64 -4.76 -2.42 -12.44
CA SER A 64 -5.51 -1.30 -13.02
C SER A 64 -6.98 -1.37 -12.60
N MET A 65 -7.68 -0.23 -12.68
CA MET A 65 -9.12 -0.19 -12.40
C MET A 65 -9.89 -1.16 -13.33
N GLU A 66 -9.44 -1.33 -14.56
CA GLU A 66 -10.06 -2.24 -15.54
C GLU A 66 -9.98 -3.70 -15.09
N VAL A 67 -8.81 -4.13 -14.60
CA VAL A 67 -8.63 -5.48 -14.04
C VAL A 67 -9.53 -5.67 -12.82
N ARG A 68 -9.58 -4.69 -11.91
CA ARG A 68 -10.45 -4.75 -10.73
C ARG A 68 -11.93 -4.81 -11.08
N MET A 69 -12.37 -4.06 -12.10
CA MET A 69 -13.75 -4.08 -12.57
C MET A 69 -14.11 -5.42 -13.19
N GLN A 70 -13.17 -6.06 -13.89
CA GLN A 70 -13.39 -7.38 -14.45
C GLN A 70 -13.53 -8.44 -13.33
N GLU A 71 -12.63 -8.43 -12.34
CA GLU A 71 -12.70 -9.33 -11.19
C GLU A 71 -14.01 -9.19 -10.40
N TRP A 72 -14.51 -7.95 -10.21
CA TRP A 72 -15.81 -7.72 -9.54
C TRP A 72 -16.99 -8.26 -10.34
N ARG A 73 -16.99 -8.08 -11.67
CA ARG A 73 -18.04 -8.65 -12.52
C ARG A 73 -18.05 -10.18 -12.45
N GLU A 74 -16.88 -10.81 -12.48
CA GLU A 74 -16.76 -12.26 -12.38
C GLU A 74 -17.20 -12.77 -10.99
N GLN A 75 -16.93 -12.04 -9.90
CA GLN A 75 -17.43 -12.38 -8.57
C GLN A 75 -18.95 -12.23 -8.43
N ASP A 76 -19.55 -11.19 -9.01
CA ASP A 76 -21.00 -11.00 -9.02
C ASP A 76 -21.70 -12.10 -9.83
N GLU A 77 -21.15 -12.50 -10.97
CA GLU A 77 -21.67 -13.63 -11.74
C GLU A 77 -21.63 -14.93 -10.93
N VAL A 78 -20.52 -15.23 -10.25
CA VAL A 78 -20.42 -16.43 -9.40
C VAL A 78 -21.36 -16.36 -8.19
N SER A 79 -21.63 -15.17 -7.64
CA SER A 79 -22.57 -14.97 -6.53
C SER A 79 -24.04 -15.14 -6.92
N LEU A 80 -24.40 -15.00 -8.20
CA LEU A 80 -25.77 -15.19 -8.70
C LEU A 80 -26.15 -16.65 -8.92
N TYR A 81 -25.18 -17.57 -8.82
CA TYR A 81 -25.37 -19.01 -9.00
C TYR A 81 -25.32 -19.82 -7.68
N TRP A 82 -25.35 -19.15 -6.53
CA TRP A 82 -25.55 -19.74 -5.19
C TRP A 82 -26.80 -19.16 -4.52
#